data_AF-A0A4Q4W1L0-F1
#
_entry.id   AF-A0A4Q4W1L0-F1
#
_cell.length_a   1.000
_cell.length_b   1.000
_cell.length_c   1.000
_cell.angle_alpha   90.00
_cell.angle_beta   90.00
_cell.angle_gamma   90.00
#
_symmetry.space_group_name_H-M   'P 1'
#
loop_
_entity.id
_entity.type
_entity.pdbx_description
1 polymer ?
#
loop_
_entity_poly.entity_id
_entity_poly.type
_entity_poly.pdbx_seq_one_letter_code
_entity_poly.pdbx_strand_id
1 'polypeptide(L)'
;MVKALIIGATGRQDGATARSLLKAGHEVHALVRTPDSKAAQALKAQGAVLFEGNTDDLDAIKATMAGTAGEESVRSAGLKYYPILRPHEIMSNLVLRLAAFQFPDMTSTGVWNSAFTPGFRNQYIDTEDIGCVAVADLLNPEGWNGREVEIVAERVPVGKVVELVSAAADKQLSLRTLGGRRR
;
A
#
# COMPACT_ATOMS: atom_id res chain seq x y z
N MET A 1 -20.44 -3.51 14.62
CA MET A 1 -19.17 -4.20 14.91
C MET A 1 -18.89 -5.13 13.73
N VAL A 2 -17.75 -4.97 13.06
CA VAL A 2 -17.32 -5.85 11.95
C VAL A 2 -16.22 -6.79 12.44
N LYS A 3 -16.19 -8.00 11.89
CA LYS A 3 -15.09 -8.97 12.02
C LYS A 3 -14.36 -9.05 10.69
N ALA A 4 -13.10 -8.65 10.66
CA ALA A 4 -12.31 -8.60 9.43
C ALA A 4 -11.05 -9.47 9.55
N LEU A 5 -10.81 -10.30 8.53
CA LEU A 5 -9.52 -10.94 8.32
C LEU A 5 -8.64 -9.99 7.50
N ILE A 6 -7.48 -9.64 8.04
CA ILE A 6 -6.49 -8.80 7.35
C ILE A 6 -5.25 -9.65 7.07
N ILE A 7 -5.03 -9.92 5.78
CA ILE A 7 -3.79 -10.52 5.27
C ILE A 7 -2.76 -9.41 5.10
N GLY A 8 -1.49 -9.68 5.38
CA GLY A 8 -0.45 -8.64 5.30
C GLY A 8 -0.54 -7.59 6.41
N ALA A 9 -1.30 -7.85 7.49
CA ALA A 9 -1.57 -6.88 8.57
C ALA A 9 -0.32 -6.29 9.26
N THR A 10 0.84 -6.97 9.18
CA THR A 10 2.12 -6.46 9.70
C THR A 10 2.85 -5.52 8.74
N GLY A 11 2.35 -5.38 7.52
CA GLY A 11 2.80 -4.45 6.49
C GLY A 11 2.30 -3.02 6.74
N ARG A 12 2.64 -2.11 5.83
CA ARG A 12 2.28 -0.69 5.99
C ARG A 12 0.81 -0.45 5.64
N GLN A 13 0.38 -0.88 4.45
CA GLN A 13 -0.98 -0.66 3.92
C GLN A 13 -2.02 -1.38 4.76
N ASP A 14 -1.99 -2.72 4.75
CA ASP A 14 -2.98 -3.52 5.47
C ASP A 14 -2.84 -3.36 7.00
N GLY A 15 -1.65 -2.99 7.48
CA GLY A 15 -1.47 -2.64 8.87
C GLY A 15 -2.15 -1.33 9.28
N ALA A 16 -2.22 -0.33 8.39
CA ALA A 16 -2.99 0.89 8.65
C ALA A 16 -4.49 0.56 8.76
N THR A 17 -5.00 -0.31 7.89
CA THR A 17 -6.36 -0.84 7.97
C THR A 17 -6.60 -1.56 9.30
N ALA A 18 -5.72 -2.50 9.67
CA ALA A 18 -5.85 -3.27 10.92
C ALA A 18 -5.86 -2.37 12.15
N ARG A 19 -4.92 -1.41 12.24
CA ARG A 19 -4.87 -0.44 13.35
C ARG A 19 -6.12 0.42 13.42
N SER A 20 -6.60 0.89 12.28
CA SER A 20 -7.80 1.75 12.19
C SER A 20 -9.05 1.01 12.65
N LEU A 21 -9.22 -0.26 12.24
CA LEU A 21 -10.33 -1.12 12.69
C LEU A 21 -10.28 -1.38 14.20
N LEU A 22 -9.09 -1.72 14.75
CA LEU A 22 -8.92 -1.95 16.18
C LEU A 22 -9.25 -0.69 17.00
N LYS A 23 -8.77 0.49 16.55
CA LYS A 23 -9.06 1.78 17.19
C LYS A 23 -10.57 2.11 17.18
N ALA A 24 -11.29 1.70 16.14
CA ALA A 24 -12.74 1.86 16.04
C ALA A 24 -13.55 0.79 16.80
N GLY A 25 -12.89 -0.13 17.52
CA GLY A 25 -13.54 -1.18 18.31
C GLY A 25 -14.09 -2.34 17.48
N HIS A 26 -13.52 -2.60 16.30
CA HIS A 26 -13.85 -3.77 15.48
C HIS A 26 -12.94 -4.95 15.79
N GLU A 27 -13.40 -6.16 15.47
CA GLU A 27 -12.62 -7.38 15.67
C GLU A 27 -11.70 -7.60 14.46
N VAL A 28 -10.40 -7.69 14.69
CA VAL A 28 -9.40 -7.93 13.65
C VAL A 28 -8.74 -9.28 13.87
N HIS A 29 -8.85 -10.13 12.84
CA HIS A 29 -8.08 -11.36 12.70
C HIS A 29 -6.92 -11.07 11.76
N ALA A 30 -5.68 -11.28 12.20
CA ALA A 30 -4.48 -10.98 11.43
C ALA A 30 -3.76 -12.28 11.04
N LEU A 31 -3.66 -12.55 9.74
CA LEU A 31 -2.82 -13.64 9.24
C LEU A 31 -1.36 -13.17 9.21
N VAL A 32 -0.49 -13.87 9.95
CA VAL A 32 0.92 -13.51 10.10
C VAL A 32 1.83 -14.72 9.86
N ARG A 33 2.93 -14.51 9.13
CA ARG A 33 3.93 -15.56 8.89
C ARG A 33 4.77 -15.90 10.12
N THR A 34 4.97 -14.93 11.02
CA THR A 34 5.80 -15.07 12.21
C THR A 34 5.12 -14.37 13.39
N PRO A 35 4.33 -15.10 14.19
CA PRO A 35 3.56 -14.53 15.29
C PRO A 35 4.41 -13.80 16.32
N ASP A 36 5.65 -14.26 16.55
CA ASP A 36 6.55 -13.67 17.55
C ASP A 36 7.31 -12.43 17.06
N SER A 37 7.11 -12.03 15.81
CA SER A 37 7.73 -10.80 15.30
C SER A 37 7.23 -9.56 16.07
N LYS A 38 8.10 -8.56 16.21
CA LYS A 38 7.76 -7.30 16.91
C LYS A 38 6.48 -6.66 16.37
N ALA A 39 6.28 -6.69 15.04
CA ALA A 39 5.08 -6.13 14.41
C ALA A 39 3.81 -6.92 14.75
N ALA A 40 3.86 -8.25 14.73
CA ALA A 40 2.72 -9.10 15.09
C ALA A 40 2.36 -8.94 16.57
N GLN A 41 3.35 -8.89 17.46
CA GLN A 41 3.14 -8.66 18.88
C GLN A 41 2.55 -7.26 19.16
N ALA A 42 2.97 -6.24 18.40
CA ALA A 42 2.39 -4.90 18.50
C ALA A 42 0.90 -4.86 18.09
N LEU A 43 0.48 -5.65 17.10
CA LEU A 43 -0.94 -5.79 16.73
C LEU A 43 -1.72 -6.55 17.80
N LYS A 44 -1.16 -7.63 18.34
CA LYS A 44 -1.75 -8.40 19.44
C LYS A 44 -1.99 -7.53 20.68
N ALA A 45 -1.02 -6.68 21.03
CA ALA A 45 -1.15 -5.73 22.14
C ALA A 45 -2.28 -4.69 21.92
N GLN A 46 -2.68 -4.45 20.66
CA GLN A 46 -3.81 -3.59 20.30
C GLN A 46 -5.15 -4.34 20.21
N GLY A 47 -5.17 -5.65 20.50
CA GLY A 47 -6.39 -6.47 20.52
C GLY A 47 -6.60 -7.35 19.28
N ALA A 48 -5.64 -7.43 18.35
CA ALA A 48 -5.74 -8.34 17.21
C ALA A 48 -5.64 -9.81 17.64
N VAL A 49 -6.45 -10.67 17.03
CA VAL A 49 -6.30 -12.12 17.11
C VAL A 49 -5.33 -12.55 16.01
N LEU A 50 -4.19 -13.15 16.39
CA LEU A 50 -3.17 -13.59 15.43
C LEU A 50 -3.45 -15.03 14.97
N PHE A 51 -3.36 -15.25 13.67
CA PHE A 51 -3.36 -16.57 13.04
C PHE A 51 -2.02 -16.77 12.34
N GLU A 52 -1.30 -17.84 12.68
CA GLU A 52 -0.08 -18.19 11.96
C GLU A 52 -0.44 -18.80 10.61
N GLY A 53 0.16 -18.29 9.54
CA GLY A 53 -0.02 -18.85 8.22
C GLY A 53 0.71 -18.06 7.15
N ASN A 54 0.84 -18.70 5.99
CA ASN A 54 1.52 -18.12 4.84
C ASN A 54 0.62 -18.21 3.61
N THR A 55 0.61 -17.15 2.80
CA THR A 55 -0.03 -17.15 1.49
C THR A 55 0.77 -17.93 0.45
N ASP A 56 1.97 -18.39 0.78
CA ASP A 56 2.81 -19.18 -0.12
C ASP A 56 2.37 -20.66 -0.22
N ASP A 57 1.18 -21.04 0.29
CA ASP A 57 0.49 -22.26 -0.16
C ASP A 57 0.01 -22.05 -1.61
N LEU A 58 1.03 -21.98 -2.46
CA LEU A 58 0.93 -21.71 -3.86
C LEU A 58 0.13 -22.80 -4.55
N ASP A 59 0.03 -24.01 -4.02
CA ASP A 59 -0.73 -25.08 -4.66
C ASP A 59 -2.24 -24.89 -4.44
N ALA A 60 -2.68 -24.49 -3.25
CA ALA A 60 -4.06 -24.09 -3.00
C ALA A 60 -4.47 -22.80 -3.76
N ILE A 61 -3.56 -21.83 -3.83
CA ILE A 61 -3.79 -20.57 -4.57
C ILE A 61 -3.72 -20.80 -6.09
N LYS A 62 -2.76 -21.58 -6.61
CA LYS A 62 -2.67 -21.91 -8.04
C LYS A 62 -3.82 -22.78 -8.50
N ALA A 63 -4.31 -23.72 -7.68
CA ALA A 63 -5.48 -24.52 -8.02
C ALA A 63 -6.74 -23.66 -8.18
N THR A 64 -6.85 -22.54 -7.47
CA THR A 64 -7.94 -21.55 -7.61
C THR A 64 -7.67 -20.49 -8.69
N MET A 65 -6.41 -20.23 -9.03
CA MET A 65 -5.99 -19.29 -10.09
C MET A 65 -5.78 -19.96 -11.48
N ALA A 66 -5.93 -21.29 -11.59
CA ALA A 66 -5.73 -21.99 -12.86
C ALA A 66 -6.77 -21.55 -13.91
N GLY A 67 -6.38 -20.64 -14.80
CA GLY A 67 -7.22 -20.11 -15.89
C GLY A 67 -7.55 -18.61 -15.78
N THR A 68 -7.18 -17.92 -14.71
CA THR A 68 -7.41 -16.46 -14.53
C THR A 68 -6.17 -15.79 -13.93
N ALA A 69 -5.81 -14.59 -14.41
CA ALA A 69 -4.66 -13.84 -13.91
C ALA A 69 -5.12 -12.54 -13.23
N GLY A 70 -4.58 -12.25 -12.04
CA GLY A 70 -4.75 -10.98 -11.35
C GLY A 70 -6.14 -10.80 -10.72
N GLU A 71 -6.67 -9.57 -10.80
CA GLU A 71 -7.99 -9.21 -10.25
C GLU A 71 -9.13 -10.11 -10.73
N GLU A 72 -9.01 -10.71 -11.93
CA GLU A 72 -9.99 -11.64 -12.49
C GLU A 72 -10.22 -12.86 -11.58
N SER A 73 -9.15 -13.36 -10.94
CA SER A 73 -9.26 -14.47 -9.99
C SER A 73 -10.12 -14.10 -8.78
N VAL A 74 -10.00 -12.85 -8.30
CA VAL A 74 -10.81 -12.32 -7.18
C VAL A 74 -12.29 -12.25 -7.58
N ARG A 75 -12.58 -11.81 -8.80
CA ARG A 75 -13.97 -11.76 -9.33
C ARG A 75 -14.58 -13.15 -9.44
N SER A 76 -13.80 -14.13 -9.89
CA SER A 76 -14.26 -15.51 -10.05
C SER A 76 -14.35 -16.31 -8.74
N ALA A 77 -13.87 -15.76 -7.61
CA ALA A 77 -13.77 -16.50 -6.35
C ALA A 77 -15.10 -16.70 -5.61
N GLY A 78 -16.22 -16.21 -6.15
CA GLY A 78 -17.55 -16.34 -5.52
C GLY A 78 -17.69 -15.55 -4.21
N LEU A 79 -16.82 -14.55 -4.00
CA LEU A 79 -16.90 -13.66 -2.84
C LEU A 79 -18.21 -12.86 -2.89
N LYS A 80 -18.92 -12.80 -1.76
CA LYS A 80 -20.17 -12.04 -1.64
C LYS A 80 -19.95 -10.56 -1.95
N TYR A 81 -18.82 -10.00 -1.50
CA TYR A 81 -18.39 -8.64 -1.76
C TYR A 81 -16.92 -8.61 -2.20
N TYR A 82 -16.61 -7.93 -3.31
CA TYR A 82 -15.23 -7.80 -3.83
C TYR A 82 -14.96 -6.39 -4.39
N PRO A 83 -14.64 -5.43 -3.53
CA PRO A 83 -14.13 -4.13 -3.96
C PRO A 83 -12.65 -4.23 -4.31
N ILE A 84 -12.21 -3.46 -5.30
CA ILE A 84 -10.81 -3.39 -5.72
C ILE A 84 -10.34 -1.95 -5.56
N LEU A 85 -9.50 -1.71 -4.56
CA LEU A 85 -8.87 -0.41 -4.33
C LEU A 85 -7.53 -0.36 -5.10
N ARG A 86 -7.35 0.66 -5.94
CA ARG A 86 -6.16 0.85 -6.77
C ARG A 86 -5.38 2.09 -6.29
N PRO A 87 -4.48 1.93 -5.30
CA PRO A 87 -3.61 3.01 -4.88
C PRO A 87 -2.59 3.36 -5.97
N HIS A 88 -2.21 4.64 -5.97
CA HIS A 88 -1.14 5.17 -6.82
C HIS A 88 0.17 5.26 -6.01
N GLU A 89 1.12 6.13 -6.42
CA GLU A 89 2.43 6.22 -5.78
C GLU A 89 2.29 6.47 -4.27
N ILE A 90 2.84 5.55 -3.48
CA ILE A 90 2.66 5.57 -2.04
C ILE A 90 3.69 6.51 -1.45
N MET A 91 3.26 7.57 -0.79
CA MET A 91 4.17 8.62 -0.27
C MET A 91 5.28 8.06 0.62
N SER A 92 4.99 6.98 1.37
CA SER A 92 5.96 6.36 2.27
C SER A 92 7.17 5.71 1.56
N ASN A 93 7.09 5.51 0.23
CA ASN A 93 8.20 5.09 -0.62
C ASN A 93 9.33 6.14 -0.69
N LEU A 94 9.03 7.41 -0.42
CA LEU A 94 9.98 8.52 -0.46
C LEU A 94 10.79 8.67 0.85
N VAL A 95 10.55 7.81 1.84
CA VAL A 95 11.22 7.86 3.16
C VAL A 95 12.41 6.91 3.22
N LEU A 96 13.50 7.34 3.86
CA LEU A 96 14.88 6.80 3.85
C LEU A 96 15.08 5.27 3.80
N ARG A 97 14.19 4.45 4.36
CA ARG A 97 14.32 2.97 4.25
C ARG A 97 13.83 2.42 2.91
N LEU A 98 12.73 2.94 2.39
CA LEU A 98 12.17 2.51 1.10
C LEU A 98 12.76 3.31 -0.05
N ALA A 99 13.04 4.60 0.18
CA ALA A 99 13.70 5.46 -0.80
C ALA A 99 15.07 4.92 -1.19
N ALA A 100 15.84 4.35 -0.25
CA ALA A 100 17.14 3.76 -0.58
C ALA A 100 17.05 2.54 -1.51
N PHE A 101 15.91 1.83 -1.47
CA PHE A 101 15.64 0.69 -2.34
C PHE A 101 15.06 1.13 -3.70
N GLN A 102 14.07 2.03 -3.69
CA GLN A 102 13.37 2.45 -4.91
C GLN A 102 14.10 3.54 -5.70
N PHE A 103 14.78 4.45 -5.00
CA PHE A 103 15.47 5.61 -5.56
C PHE A 103 16.92 5.65 -5.03
N PRO A 104 17.74 4.62 -5.30
CA PRO A 104 19.07 4.48 -4.70
C PRO A 104 19.94 5.72 -4.95
N ASP A 105 19.95 6.22 -6.19
CA ASP A 105 20.73 7.42 -6.58
C ASP A 105 20.26 8.69 -5.85
N MET A 106 18.96 8.82 -5.57
CA MET A 106 18.44 9.96 -4.82
C MET A 106 19.02 9.96 -3.40
N THR A 107 19.10 8.78 -2.78
CA THR A 107 19.60 8.65 -1.40
C THR A 107 21.12 8.70 -1.30
N SER A 108 21.85 8.21 -2.30
CA SER A 108 23.32 8.13 -2.30
C SER A 108 24.00 9.36 -2.90
N THR A 109 23.41 9.98 -3.91
CA THR A 109 24.01 11.11 -4.66
C THR A 109 23.21 12.41 -4.58
N GLY A 110 21.98 12.37 -4.06
CA GLY A 110 21.06 13.52 -4.09
C GLY A 110 20.37 13.73 -5.44
N VAL A 111 20.55 12.83 -6.41
CA VAL A 111 19.93 12.94 -7.74
C VAL A 111 18.86 11.87 -7.92
N TRP A 112 17.59 12.29 -8.00
CA TRP A 112 16.51 11.41 -8.41
C TRP A 112 16.53 11.26 -9.94
N ASN A 113 16.95 10.09 -10.39
CA ASN A 113 16.85 9.68 -11.79
C ASN A 113 15.45 9.15 -12.10
N SER A 114 14.75 9.80 -13.02
CA SER A 114 13.37 9.44 -13.35
C SER A 114 13.07 9.60 -14.83
N ALA A 115 12.14 8.83 -15.38
CA ALA A 115 11.58 9.08 -16.71
C ALA A 115 10.63 10.28 -16.71
N PHE A 116 10.16 10.72 -15.54
CA PHE A 116 9.26 11.87 -15.43
C PHE A 116 10.00 13.19 -15.65
N THR A 117 9.33 14.11 -16.34
CA THR A 117 9.76 15.51 -16.42
C THR A 117 9.40 16.24 -15.11
N PRO A 118 10.08 17.35 -14.76
CA PRO A 118 9.73 18.10 -13.55
C PRO A 118 8.27 18.54 -13.48
N GLY A 119 7.66 18.83 -14.64
CA GLY A 119 6.26 19.26 -14.76
C GLY A 119 5.24 18.12 -14.82
N PHE A 120 5.66 16.85 -14.95
CA PHE A 120 4.74 15.72 -14.96
C PHE A 120 4.05 15.61 -13.60
N ARG A 121 2.71 15.66 -13.59
CA ARG A 121 1.90 15.56 -12.36
C ARG A 121 1.64 14.10 -12.07
N ASN A 122 2.37 13.54 -11.12
CA ASN A 122 2.15 12.19 -10.65
C ASN A 122 1.06 12.15 -9.56
N GLN A 123 0.51 10.97 -9.30
CA GLN A 123 -0.58 10.75 -8.36
C GLN A 123 -0.06 10.08 -7.09
N TYR A 124 -0.37 10.65 -5.93
CA TYR A 124 0.16 10.21 -4.64
C TYR A 124 -0.95 9.90 -3.65
N ILE A 125 -0.70 8.93 -2.78
CA ILE A 125 -1.58 8.64 -1.64
C ILE A 125 -0.75 8.25 -0.41
N ASP A 126 -1.18 8.68 0.78
CA ASP A 126 -0.59 8.24 2.03
C ASP A 126 -1.07 6.83 2.40
N THR A 127 -0.25 6.08 3.13
CA THR A 127 -0.61 4.72 3.53
C THR A 127 -1.77 4.67 4.52
N GLU A 128 -1.90 5.66 5.40
CA GLU A 128 -3.02 5.73 6.35
C GLU A 128 -4.34 6.09 5.65
N ASP A 129 -4.30 6.85 4.54
CA ASP A 129 -5.48 7.13 3.72
C ASP A 129 -5.99 5.87 3.01
N ILE A 130 -5.09 5.00 2.52
CA ILE A 130 -5.46 3.67 2.00
C ILE A 130 -6.21 2.89 3.07
N GLY A 131 -5.69 2.89 4.31
CA GLY A 131 -6.33 2.26 5.45
C GLY A 131 -7.74 2.82 5.72
N CYS A 132 -7.90 4.14 5.68
CA CYS A 132 -9.19 4.79 5.87
C CYS A 132 -10.22 4.36 4.81
N VAL A 133 -9.83 4.30 3.53
CA VAL A 133 -10.75 3.86 2.45
C VAL A 133 -11.10 2.39 2.59
N ALA A 134 -10.13 1.53 2.92
CA ALA A 134 -10.37 0.11 3.17
C ALA A 134 -11.33 -0.10 4.35
N VAL A 135 -11.23 0.69 5.41
CA VAL A 135 -12.20 0.68 6.52
C VAL A 135 -13.58 1.12 6.04
N ALA A 136 -13.68 2.21 5.28
CA ALA A 136 -14.96 2.70 4.77
C ALA A 136 -15.70 1.67 3.91
N ASP A 137 -14.95 0.91 3.11
CA ASP A 137 -15.43 -0.22 2.36
C ASP A 137 -15.94 -1.36 3.27
N LEU A 138 -15.09 -1.84 4.19
CA LEU A 138 -15.45 -2.93 5.12
C LEU A 138 -16.68 -2.64 5.98
N LEU A 139 -16.95 -1.36 6.27
CA LEU A 139 -18.12 -0.91 7.02
C LEU A 139 -19.39 -0.76 6.17
N ASN A 140 -19.27 -0.72 4.85
CA ASN A 140 -20.40 -0.59 3.93
C ASN A 140 -20.23 -1.46 2.66
N PRO A 141 -19.99 -2.78 2.78
CA PRO A 141 -19.51 -3.59 1.66
C PRO A 141 -20.51 -3.68 0.50
N GLU A 142 -21.82 -3.49 0.75
CA GLU A 142 -22.85 -3.44 -0.30
C GLU A 142 -22.70 -2.20 -1.21
N GLY A 143 -22.36 -1.04 -0.63
CA GLY A 143 -22.15 0.19 -1.39
C GLY A 143 -20.84 0.21 -2.21
N TRP A 144 -19.95 -0.74 -1.95
CA TRP A 144 -18.64 -0.85 -2.59
C TRP A 144 -18.49 -2.10 -3.46
N ASN A 145 -19.41 -3.04 -3.36
CA ASN A 145 -19.30 -4.32 -4.04
C ASN A 145 -19.06 -4.19 -5.56
N GLY A 146 -18.07 -4.92 -6.06
CA GLY A 146 -17.72 -4.98 -7.48
C GLY A 146 -17.13 -3.68 -8.04
N ARG A 147 -16.92 -2.65 -7.21
CA ARG A 147 -16.32 -1.40 -7.66
C ARG A 147 -14.81 -1.53 -7.74
N GLU A 148 -14.27 -0.92 -8.79
CA GLU A 148 -12.86 -0.62 -8.92
C GLU A 148 -12.67 0.86 -8.63
N VAL A 149 -11.90 1.18 -7.60
CA VAL A 149 -11.77 2.55 -7.11
C VAL A 149 -10.31 2.95 -7.13
N GLU A 150 -9.97 3.89 -8.02
CA GLU A 150 -8.72 4.60 -7.93
C GLU A 150 -8.71 5.48 -6.68
N ILE A 151 -7.70 5.29 -5.83
CA ILE A 151 -7.54 6.08 -4.61
C ILE A 151 -6.27 6.93 -4.72
N VAL A 152 -6.47 8.25 -4.63
CA VAL A 152 -5.47 9.28 -4.86
C VAL A 152 -5.78 10.43 -3.90
N ALA A 153 -4.79 10.87 -3.13
CA ALA A 153 -4.91 12.04 -2.28
C ALA A 153 -4.52 13.31 -3.06
N GLU A 154 -3.40 13.25 -3.80
CA GLU A 154 -2.83 14.43 -4.44
C GLU A 154 -2.31 14.17 -5.86
N ARG A 155 -2.29 15.23 -6.68
CA ARG A 155 -1.72 15.25 -8.03
C ARG A 155 -0.69 16.36 -8.18
N VAL A 156 0.57 16.03 -7.93
CA VAL A 156 1.66 17.00 -7.73
C VAL A 156 2.74 16.83 -8.79
N PRO A 157 3.30 17.92 -9.36
CA PRO A 157 4.47 17.84 -10.24
C PRO A 157 5.64 17.14 -9.57
N VAL A 158 6.31 16.21 -10.27
CA VAL A 158 7.46 15.47 -9.70
C VAL A 158 8.58 16.40 -9.24
N GLY A 159 8.82 17.51 -9.95
CA GLY A 159 9.77 18.54 -9.51
C GLY A 159 9.40 19.13 -8.15
N LYS A 160 8.10 19.36 -7.91
CA LYS A 160 7.62 19.86 -6.62
C LYS A 160 7.77 18.82 -5.51
N VAL A 161 7.59 17.54 -5.83
CA VAL A 161 7.82 16.45 -4.87
C VAL A 161 9.29 16.40 -4.45
N VAL A 162 10.23 16.55 -5.39
CA VAL A 162 11.66 16.62 -5.09
C VAL A 162 11.97 17.80 -4.16
N GLU A 163 11.39 18.98 -4.40
CA GLU A 163 11.53 20.13 -3.48
C GLU A 163 11.01 19.83 -2.08
N LEU A 164 9.82 19.21 -1.97
CA LEU A 164 9.21 18.88 -0.68
C LEU A 164 10.04 17.85 0.10
N VAL A 165 10.50 16.80 -0.58
CA VAL A 165 11.37 15.79 0.03
C VAL A 165 12.73 16.38 0.40
N SER A 166 13.29 17.26 -0.44
CA SER A 166 14.54 18.00 -0.18
C SER A 166 14.45 18.81 1.10
N ALA A 167 13.37 19.58 1.25
CA ALA A 167 13.11 20.39 2.44
C ALA A 167 12.87 19.53 3.68
N ALA A 168 12.04 18.48 3.57
CA ALA A 168 11.70 17.61 4.70
C ALA A 168 12.90 16.78 5.19
N ALA A 169 13.82 16.43 4.29
CA ALA A 169 15.01 15.66 4.61
C ALA A 169 16.21 16.52 5.03
N ASP A 170 16.10 17.85 4.94
CA ASP A 170 17.22 18.80 5.07
C ASP A 170 18.42 18.39 4.19
N LYS A 171 18.13 18.07 2.92
CA LYS A 171 19.13 17.60 1.94
C LYS A 171 18.91 18.28 0.62
N GLN A 172 19.99 18.65 -0.08
CA GLN A 172 19.90 19.14 -1.44
C GLN A 172 19.58 17.98 -2.40
N LEU A 173 18.35 17.93 -2.90
CA LEU A 173 17.93 16.95 -3.90
C LEU A 173 17.65 17.62 -5.24
N SER A 174 17.86 16.89 -6.33
CA SER A 174 17.58 17.35 -7.69
C SER A 174 16.96 16.24 -8.52
N LEU A 175 16.21 16.62 -9.57
CA LEU A 175 15.61 15.69 -10.53
C LEU A 175 16.45 15.67 -11.81
N ARG A 176 16.80 14.48 -12.30
CA ARG A 176 17.35 14.29 -13.64
C ARG A 176 16.41 13.43 -14.46
N THR A 177 15.79 14.02 -15.48
CA THR A 177 14.93 13.31 -16.42
C THR A 177 15.76 12.48 -17.40
N LEU A 178 15.51 11.18 -17.42
CA LEU A 178 16.12 10.24 -18.36
C LEU A 178 15.44 10.35 -19.73
N GLY A 179 16.22 10.31 -20.81
CA GLY A 179 15.70 10.37 -22.19
C GLY A 179 15.53 11.79 -22.77
N GLY A 180 15.75 12.85 -21.99
CA GLY A 180 15.74 14.25 -22.44
C GLY A 180 17.01 14.68 -23.18
N ARG A 181 17.37 13.96 -24.25
CA ARG A 181 18.25 14.31 -25.40
C ARG A 181 18.83 13.03 -26.00
N ARG A 182 18.30 12.62 -27.14
CA ARG A 182 19.15 12.19 -28.27
C ARG A 182 18.92 13.21 -29.37
N ARG A 183 19.99 13.93 -29.75
CA ARG A 183 20.05 14.57 -31.06
C ARG A 183 20.13 13.50 -32.13
#